data_AF-A0A0P1BJ40-F1
#
_entry.id   AF-A0A0P1BJ40-F1
#
_cell.length_a   1.000
_cell.length_b   1.000
_cell.length_c   1.000
_cell.angle_alpha   90.00
_cell.angle_beta   90.00
_cell.angle_gamma   90.00
#
_symmetry.space_group_name_H-M   'P 1'
#
loop_
_entity.id
_entity.type
_entity.pdbx_description
1 polymer ?
#
loop_
_entity_poly.entity_id
_entity_poly.type
_entity_poly.pdbx_seq_one_letter_code
_entity_poly.pdbx_strand_id
1 'polypeptide(L)'
;MIFSILPAVTWVALSLLGASQCRSIASGSGIQMTADVGNEMMLSRNPGSQLIGLDIEQRELDPSLQNLAPRIVFNPNVISPHKHTTWLAGQTVNVKWDPSKLPAELGDLHGEIRLGYRKEGETNEHLKWVLHSNVPLKVGKQEVKLPDDLETKEHEYIIVVMGDSGNASEPFTIYSKADKQKWLEHLKPKPGAKATAKSASTSTAKAGAGFDGVFSKIAA
;
A
#
# COMPACT_ATOMS: atom_id res chain seq x y z
N MET A 1 8.44 -60.05 -4.72
CA MET A 1 7.21 -60.18 -3.91
C MET A 1 7.61 -60.54 -2.48
N ILE A 2 7.71 -59.56 -1.58
CA ILE A 2 7.70 -59.79 -0.12
C ILE A 2 7.00 -58.57 0.51
N PHE A 3 5.86 -58.82 1.14
CA PHE A 3 5.06 -57.88 1.95
C PHE A 3 5.64 -57.81 3.37
N SER A 4 5.67 -56.62 3.99
CA SER A 4 5.76 -56.47 5.46
C SER A 4 5.34 -55.03 5.84
N ILE A 5 4.06 -54.80 6.12
CA ILE A 5 3.42 -54.65 7.45
C ILE A 5 3.88 -53.40 8.23
N LEU A 6 2.96 -52.41 8.30
CA LEU A 6 2.93 -51.25 9.21
C LEU A 6 2.59 -51.68 10.66
N PRO A 7 2.81 -50.78 11.64
CA PRO A 7 1.61 -50.29 12.33
C PRO A 7 1.57 -48.78 12.57
N ALA A 8 0.34 -48.28 12.59
CA ALA A 8 -0.07 -46.92 12.94
C ALA A 8 0.10 -46.66 14.45
N VAL A 9 0.51 -45.44 14.80
CA VAL A 9 0.49 -44.95 16.18
C VAL A 9 -0.63 -43.92 16.31
N THR A 10 -1.69 -44.35 16.98
CA THR A 10 -2.83 -43.57 17.46
C THR A 10 -2.40 -42.70 18.64
N TRP A 11 -2.64 -41.39 18.57
CA TRP A 11 -2.62 -40.52 19.74
C TRP A 11 -4.04 -40.35 20.27
N VAL A 12 -4.25 -40.83 21.50
CA VAL A 12 -5.43 -40.58 22.33
C VAL A 12 -5.15 -39.32 23.15
N ALA A 13 -5.99 -38.29 23.01
CA ALA A 13 -6.02 -37.16 23.94
C ALA A 13 -7.24 -37.32 24.86
N LEU A 14 -6.97 -37.46 26.15
CA LEU A 14 -7.91 -37.68 27.24
C LEU A 14 -8.21 -36.35 27.96
N SER A 15 -9.50 -36.00 27.96
CA SER A 15 -10.37 -35.26 28.89
C SER A 15 -9.81 -34.33 30.00
N LEU A 16 -10.51 -33.19 30.21
CA LEU A 16 -11.29 -32.77 31.41
C LEU A 16 -11.38 -31.21 31.46
N LEU A 17 -12.58 -30.60 31.36
CA LEU A 17 -13.59 -30.33 32.41
C LEU A 17 -13.40 -28.94 33.06
N GLY A 18 -14.44 -28.09 33.02
CA GLY A 18 -14.55 -26.93 33.91
C GLY A 18 -15.30 -25.72 33.35
N ALA A 19 -16.62 -25.81 33.21
CA ALA A 19 -17.47 -24.62 33.09
C ALA A 19 -18.26 -24.46 34.40
N SER A 20 -17.93 -23.43 35.17
CA SER A 20 -18.59 -23.10 36.43
C SER A 20 -19.61 -21.98 36.19
N GLN A 21 -20.87 -22.26 36.54
CA GLN A 21 -21.96 -21.28 36.57
C GLN A 21 -21.78 -20.35 37.78
N CYS A 22 -21.99 -19.05 37.60
CA CYS A 22 -22.33 -18.14 38.70
C CYS A 22 -23.69 -17.49 38.41
N ARG A 23 -24.70 -18.02 39.08
CA ARG A 23 -26.01 -17.40 39.31
C ARG A 23 -25.88 -16.67 40.64
N SER A 24 -26.16 -15.38 40.70
CA SER A 24 -26.42 -14.71 41.98
C SER A 24 -27.71 -13.93 41.89
N ILE A 25 -28.58 -14.25 42.84
CA ILE A 25 -29.91 -13.71 43.09
C ILE A 25 -29.73 -12.89 44.37
N ALA A 26 -30.02 -11.60 44.32
CA ALA A 26 -30.10 -10.77 45.52
C ALA A 26 -31.53 -10.21 45.63
N SER A 27 -32.23 -10.74 46.62
CA SER A 27 -33.49 -10.28 47.17
C SER A 27 -33.23 -9.15 48.17
N GLY A 28 -34.15 -8.18 48.27
CA GLY A 28 -34.46 -7.60 49.58
C GLY A 28 -34.62 -6.09 49.68
N SER A 29 -35.89 -5.67 49.70
CA SER A 29 -36.50 -4.81 50.73
C SER A 29 -36.43 -3.28 50.61
N GLY A 30 -37.63 -2.68 50.51
CA GLY A 30 -38.05 -1.37 51.07
C GLY A 30 -37.38 -0.13 50.47
N ILE A 31 -38.09 0.95 50.12
CA ILE A 31 -38.91 1.76 51.03
C ILE A 31 -39.86 2.61 50.19
N GLN A 32 -41.09 2.73 50.69
CA GLN A 32 -42.17 3.59 50.19
C GLN A 32 -41.73 5.06 50.13
N MET A 33 -42.01 5.76 49.03
CA MET A 33 -41.99 7.22 49.01
C MET A 33 -43.37 7.73 49.44
N THR A 34 -43.46 8.13 50.71
CA THR A 34 -44.55 8.93 51.24
C THR A 34 -44.33 10.38 50.81
N ALA A 35 -45.33 11.00 50.19
CA ALA A 35 -45.38 12.44 50.01
C ALA A 35 -45.67 13.07 51.37
N ASP A 36 -44.79 13.95 51.84
CA ASP A 36 -45.11 14.89 52.92
C ASP A 36 -44.53 16.27 52.61
N VAL A 37 -45.40 17.26 52.79
CA VAL A 37 -45.24 18.67 52.49
C VAL A 37 -44.80 19.36 53.77
N GLY A 38 -43.68 20.06 53.78
CA GLY A 38 -43.28 20.83 54.95
C GLY A 38 -42.00 21.64 54.79
N ASN A 39 -42.18 22.90 54.34
CA ASN A 39 -41.53 24.13 54.83
C ASN A 39 -40.54 23.92 56.02
N GLU A 40 -39.30 24.40 56.04
CA GLU A 40 -38.89 25.81 55.96
C GLU A 40 -37.40 26.00 55.63
N MET A 41 -37.13 27.19 55.12
CA MET A 41 -35.88 27.73 54.60
C MET A 41 -34.85 28.06 55.69
N MET A 42 -33.56 27.97 55.35
CA MET A 42 -32.58 29.06 55.54
C MET A 42 -31.37 28.91 54.60
N LEU A 43 -31.43 29.67 53.51
CA LEU A 43 -30.37 30.48 52.88
C LEU A 43 -28.95 29.91 52.78
N SER A 44 -28.64 29.31 51.63
CA SER A 44 -27.37 29.62 50.95
C SER A 44 -27.66 29.90 49.48
N ARG A 45 -27.26 31.10 49.05
CA ARG A 45 -27.49 31.69 47.72
C ARG A 45 -27.02 30.75 46.60
N ASN A 46 -27.93 30.43 45.68
CA ASN A 46 -27.56 30.17 44.29
C ASN A 46 -28.58 30.86 43.36
N PRO A 47 -28.34 32.13 42.98
CA PRO A 47 -29.22 32.80 42.05
C PRO A 47 -28.79 32.46 40.63
N GLY A 48 -29.69 31.86 39.84
CA GLY A 48 -29.68 32.17 38.41
C GLY A 48 -29.98 31.08 37.39
N SER A 49 -30.47 29.89 37.73
CA SER A 49 -31.00 28.98 36.69
C SER A 49 -32.49 29.19 36.46
N GLN A 50 -32.81 30.35 35.88
CA GLN A 50 -34.02 30.57 35.09
C GLN A 50 -33.59 31.21 33.77
N LEU A 51 -33.60 30.44 32.68
CA LEU A 51 -33.72 30.93 31.30
C LEU A 51 -34.41 29.79 30.51
N ILE A 52 -35.73 29.82 30.26
CA ILE A 52 -36.44 30.50 29.16
C ILE A 52 -35.58 30.85 27.94
N GLY A 53 -36.12 30.53 26.77
CA GLY A 53 -35.80 31.24 25.53
C GLY A 53 -34.77 30.54 24.66
N LEU A 54 -35.20 30.17 23.46
CA LEU A 54 -34.36 29.79 22.34
C LEU A 54 -33.66 31.05 21.82
N ASP A 55 -32.65 31.52 22.54
CA ASP A 55 -31.88 32.69 22.11
C ASP A 55 -30.59 32.17 21.49
N ILE A 56 -30.65 32.14 20.16
CA ILE A 56 -29.57 31.82 19.23
C ILE A 56 -28.49 32.88 19.42
N GLU A 57 -27.57 32.69 20.38
CA GLU A 57 -26.38 33.53 20.47
C GLU A 57 -25.17 32.69 20.89
N GLN A 58 -24.34 32.42 19.88
CA GLN A 58 -22.93 32.05 19.96
C GLN A 58 -22.57 30.96 20.97
N ARG A 59 -22.99 29.73 20.67
CA ARG A 59 -22.24 28.55 21.13
C ARG A 59 -20.86 28.63 20.50
N GLU A 60 -19.88 29.08 21.28
CA GLU A 60 -18.46 29.00 20.95
C GLU A 60 -18.18 27.59 20.41
N LEU A 61 -17.83 27.52 19.14
CA LEU A 61 -17.30 26.32 18.51
C LEU A 61 -16.08 25.92 19.34
N ASP A 62 -16.20 24.78 20.02
CA ASP A 62 -15.13 24.15 20.78
C ASP A 62 -13.80 24.29 20.00
N PRO A 63 -12.78 24.98 20.54
CA PRO A 63 -11.52 25.19 19.84
C PRO A 63 -10.77 23.88 19.56
N SER A 64 -11.17 22.76 20.18
CA SER A 64 -10.68 21.43 19.82
C SER A 64 -11.19 20.90 18.47
N LEU A 65 -12.21 21.54 17.87
CA LEU A 65 -12.69 21.27 16.50
C LEU A 65 -12.08 22.19 15.42
N GLN A 66 -11.25 23.17 15.79
CA GLN A 66 -10.72 24.16 14.83
C GLN A 66 -9.51 23.70 14.00
N ASN A 67 -9.15 22.41 14.05
CA ASN A 67 -8.14 21.87 13.14
C ASN A 67 -8.53 20.52 12.56
N LEU A 68 -9.74 20.44 12.02
CA LEU A 68 -10.06 19.44 10.99
C LEU A 68 -9.51 19.93 9.65
N ALA A 69 -8.19 20.10 9.55
CA ALA A 69 -7.56 20.20 8.23
C ALA A 69 -8.03 18.98 7.43
N PRO A 70 -8.55 19.15 6.19
CA PRO A 70 -8.97 18.01 5.40
C PRO A 70 -7.79 17.06 5.29
N ARG A 71 -7.98 15.80 5.74
CA ARG A 71 -6.99 14.76 5.50
C ARG A 71 -7.06 14.44 4.01
N ILE A 72 -6.33 15.18 3.20
CA ILE A 72 -6.34 14.98 1.76
C ILE A 72 -5.62 13.66 1.47
N VAL A 73 -6.40 12.70 0.95
CA VAL A 73 -5.89 11.38 0.57
C VAL A 73 -5.50 11.39 -0.89
N PHE A 74 -4.25 11.06 -1.17
CA PHE A 74 -3.74 10.91 -2.52
C PHE A 74 -3.54 9.42 -2.86
N ASN A 75 -4.29 8.96 -3.86
CA ASN A 75 -4.25 7.59 -4.35
C ASN A 75 -3.69 7.56 -5.80
N PRO A 76 -2.38 7.38 -6.01
CA PRO A 76 -1.76 7.46 -7.34
C PRO A 76 -2.19 6.31 -8.24
N ASN A 77 -2.69 6.60 -9.45
CA ASN A 77 -3.03 5.55 -10.41
C ASN A 77 -1.75 4.94 -11.02
N VAL A 78 -1.49 3.65 -10.83
CA VAL A 78 -0.31 2.99 -11.40
C VAL A 78 -0.55 2.69 -12.89
N ILE A 79 0.31 3.23 -13.75
CA ILE A 79 0.26 3.09 -15.22
C ILE A 79 1.14 1.94 -15.68
N SER A 80 2.29 1.75 -15.03
CA SER A 80 3.21 0.64 -15.29
C SER A 80 3.80 0.16 -13.97
N PRO A 81 3.78 -1.14 -13.68
CA PRO A 81 3.37 -2.25 -14.55
C PRO A 81 1.84 -2.30 -14.80
N HIS A 82 1.45 -2.99 -15.88
CA HIS A 82 0.07 -3.30 -16.25
C HIS A 82 -0.04 -4.78 -16.65
N LYS A 83 -1.24 -5.29 -16.95
CA LYS A 83 -1.48 -6.74 -17.15
C LYS A 83 -0.64 -7.48 -18.19
N HIS A 84 -0.03 -6.75 -19.14
CA HIS A 84 0.84 -7.31 -20.18
C HIS A 84 2.33 -7.12 -19.88
N THR A 85 2.65 -6.58 -18.71
CA THR A 85 4.03 -6.37 -18.28
C THR A 85 4.64 -7.70 -17.86
N THR A 86 5.84 -7.98 -18.38
CA THR A 86 6.61 -9.18 -18.08
C THR A 86 8.03 -8.79 -17.72
N TRP A 87 8.42 -9.05 -16.47
CA TRP A 87 9.77 -8.74 -15.97
C TRP A 87 10.54 -9.99 -15.58
N LEU A 88 11.84 -9.84 -15.38
CA LEU A 88 12.73 -10.86 -14.82
C LEU A 88 13.23 -10.37 -13.47
N ALA A 89 13.27 -11.26 -12.48
CA ALA A 89 13.86 -11.00 -11.17
C ALA A 89 15.29 -10.42 -11.28
N GLY A 90 15.62 -9.48 -10.40
CA GLY A 90 16.89 -8.76 -10.41
C GLY A 90 17.04 -7.63 -11.43
N GLN A 91 16.08 -7.43 -12.34
CA GLN A 91 16.12 -6.30 -13.26
C GLN A 91 15.86 -4.97 -12.54
N THR A 92 16.45 -3.92 -13.09
CA THR A 92 16.07 -2.54 -12.78
C THR A 92 14.98 -2.11 -13.75
N VAL A 93 13.83 -1.70 -13.21
CA VAL A 93 12.61 -1.44 -13.99
C VAL A 93 12.02 -0.09 -13.58
N ASN A 94 11.19 0.48 -14.46
CA ASN A 94 10.55 1.76 -14.20
C ASN A 94 9.08 1.56 -13.81
N VAL A 95 8.74 1.96 -12.58
CA VAL A 95 7.36 2.05 -12.11
C VAL A 95 6.85 3.44 -12.45
N LYS A 96 5.64 3.53 -13.01
CA LYS A 96 5.01 4.78 -13.44
C LYS A 96 3.61 4.91 -12.85
N TRP A 97 3.27 6.11 -12.43
CA TRP A 97 1.94 6.45 -11.94
C TRP A 97 1.50 7.82 -12.46
N ASP A 98 0.23 8.13 -12.33
CA ASP A 98 -0.35 9.43 -12.69
C ASP A 98 -0.26 10.43 -11.51
N PRO A 99 0.58 11.47 -11.59
CA PRO A 99 0.66 12.50 -10.55
C PRO A 99 -0.37 13.62 -10.74
N SER A 100 -1.18 13.61 -11.81
CA SER A 100 -2.02 14.76 -12.22
C SER A 100 -3.09 15.14 -11.20
N LYS A 101 -3.44 14.21 -10.30
CA LYS A 101 -4.42 14.43 -9.23
C LYS A 101 -3.78 14.81 -7.89
N LEU A 102 -2.46 15.01 -7.84
CA LEU A 102 -1.77 15.44 -6.64
C LEU A 102 -2.12 16.92 -6.35
N PRO A 103 -2.76 17.24 -5.22
CA PRO A 103 -3.05 18.61 -4.84
C PRO A 103 -1.76 19.41 -4.65
N ALA A 104 -1.78 20.69 -4.99
CA ALA A 104 -0.61 21.57 -4.85
C ALA A 104 -0.08 21.63 -3.41
N GLU A 105 -0.98 21.55 -2.41
CA GLU A 105 -0.66 21.53 -0.98
C GLU A 105 0.15 20.29 -0.56
N LEU A 106 0.10 19.20 -1.33
CA LEU A 106 0.84 17.95 -1.11
C LEU A 106 2.01 17.79 -2.09
N GLY A 107 2.52 18.88 -2.66
CA GLY A 107 3.60 18.86 -3.65
C GLY A 107 4.92 18.22 -3.17
N ASP A 108 5.12 18.12 -1.86
CA ASP A 108 6.29 17.49 -1.24
C ASP A 108 5.97 16.14 -0.58
N LEU A 109 4.82 15.56 -0.92
CA LEU A 109 4.44 14.22 -0.47
C LEU A 109 5.41 13.17 -1.03
N HIS A 110 5.99 12.40 -0.11
CA HIS A 110 6.84 11.26 -0.42
C HIS A 110 6.10 9.97 -0.08
N GLY A 111 6.35 8.95 -0.89
CA GLY A 111 5.72 7.65 -0.79
C GLY A 111 6.72 6.51 -0.75
N GLU A 112 6.18 5.30 -0.85
CA GLU A 112 6.92 4.06 -0.90
C GLU A 112 6.40 3.16 -2.01
N ILE A 113 7.29 2.46 -2.70
CA ILE A 113 6.94 1.48 -3.72
C ILE A 113 7.15 0.09 -3.14
N ARG A 114 6.07 -0.69 -3.09
CA ARG A 114 6.08 -2.07 -2.63
C ARG A 114 5.74 -3.03 -3.75
N LEU A 115 6.29 -4.23 -3.64
CA LEU A 115 5.95 -5.39 -4.45
C LEU A 115 5.26 -6.43 -3.55
N GLY A 116 4.17 -6.98 -4.07
CA GLY A 116 3.48 -8.12 -3.50
C GLY A 116 2.92 -9.00 -4.61
N TYR A 117 2.04 -9.91 -4.25
CA TYR A 117 1.31 -10.74 -5.20
C TYR A 117 -0.07 -11.05 -4.66
N ARG A 118 -1.03 -11.26 -5.56
CA ARG A 118 -2.40 -11.66 -5.21
C ARG A 118 -2.77 -12.87 -6.04
N LYS A 119 -3.11 -13.96 -5.35
CA LYS A 119 -3.64 -15.15 -6.00
C LYS A 119 -5.12 -14.95 -6.33
N GLU A 120 -5.58 -15.59 -7.38
CA GLU A 120 -6.99 -15.59 -7.72
C GLU A 120 -7.83 -16.12 -6.54
N GLY A 121 -8.87 -15.37 -6.17
CA GLY A 121 -9.72 -15.69 -5.03
C GLY A 121 -9.20 -15.25 -3.66
N GLU A 122 -7.98 -14.70 -3.56
CA GLU A 122 -7.45 -14.12 -2.32
C GLU A 122 -7.58 -12.59 -2.28
N THR A 123 -7.89 -12.03 -1.12
CA THR A 123 -7.90 -10.58 -0.88
C THR A 123 -6.56 -10.04 -0.39
N ASN A 124 -5.68 -10.93 0.12
CA ASN A 124 -4.39 -10.54 0.64
C ASN A 124 -3.42 -10.20 -0.50
N GLU A 125 -2.68 -9.10 -0.32
CA GLU A 125 -1.73 -8.56 -1.30
C GLU A 125 -0.29 -9.05 -1.09
N HIS A 126 -0.03 -9.75 0.03
CA HIS A 126 1.27 -10.34 0.35
C HIS A 126 2.45 -9.36 0.10
N LEU A 127 2.30 -8.10 0.56
CA LEU A 127 3.26 -7.00 0.37
C LEU A 127 4.56 -7.24 1.16
N LYS A 128 5.41 -8.10 0.62
CA LYS A 128 6.63 -8.55 1.28
C LYS A 128 7.83 -7.64 1.02
N TRP A 129 7.92 -7.04 -0.17
CA TRP A 129 9.15 -6.35 -0.58
C TRP A 129 8.94 -4.85 -0.69
N VAL A 130 9.78 -4.08 0.00
CA VAL A 130 9.93 -2.64 -0.20
C VAL A 130 10.98 -2.43 -1.28
N LEU A 131 10.59 -1.87 -2.42
CA LEU A 131 11.47 -1.66 -3.57
C LEU A 131 12.18 -0.30 -3.52
N HIS A 132 11.49 0.72 -3.01
CA HIS A 132 12.05 2.05 -2.83
C HIS A 132 11.22 2.84 -1.82
N SER A 133 11.87 3.47 -0.85
CA SER A 133 11.21 4.36 0.12
C SER A 133 11.53 5.82 -0.20
N ASN A 134 10.76 6.75 0.35
CA ASN A 134 10.97 8.19 0.19
C ASN A 134 10.94 8.66 -1.28
N VAL A 135 9.96 8.20 -2.05
CA VAL A 135 9.80 8.53 -3.46
C VAL A 135 8.93 9.78 -3.61
N PRO A 136 9.40 10.87 -4.24
CA PRO A 136 8.58 12.06 -4.45
C PRO A 136 7.42 11.76 -5.42
N LEU A 137 6.18 11.81 -4.94
CA LEU A 137 5.02 11.35 -5.72
C LEU A 137 4.65 12.28 -6.87
N LYS A 138 5.09 13.55 -6.84
CA LYS A 138 4.92 14.51 -7.95
C LYS A 138 5.66 14.09 -9.24
N VAL A 139 6.65 13.20 -9.15
CA VAL A 139 7.49 12.83 -10.30
C VAL A 139 6.76 11.90 -11.28
N GLY A 140 5.81 11.09 -10.82
CA GLY A 140 5.04 10.17 -11.67
C GLY A 140 5.81 8.94 -12.15
N LYS A 141 7.08 8.77 -11.76
CA LYS A 141 7.90 7.61 -12.10
C LYS A 141 9.06 7.43 -11.13
N GLN A 142 9.48 6.18 -10.96
CA GLN A 142 10.67 5.82 -10.18
C GLN A 142 11.31 4.58 -10.78
N GLU A 143 12.64 4.59 -10.87
CA GLU A 143 13.41 3.41 -11.20
C GLU A 143 13.65 2.58 -9.92
N VAL A 144 13.38 1.28 -9.98
CA VAL A 144 13.48 0.36 -8.84
C VAL A 144 14.18 -0.93 -9.24
N LYS A 145 14.91 -1.52 -8.30
CA LYS A 145 15.55 -2.84 -8.49
C LYS A 145 14.66 -3.93 -7.92
N LEU A 146 14.34 -4.92 -8.74
CA LEU A 146 13.61 -6.11 -8.29
C LEU A 146 14.53 -7.01 -7.45
N PRO A 147 14.00 -7.67 -6.40
CA PRO A 147 14.71 -8.73 -5.70
C PRO A 147 15.13 -9.85 -6.65
N ASP A 148 16.24 -10.50 -6.32
CA ASP A 148 16.82 -11.56 -7.15
C ASP A 148 16.19 -12.93 -6.88
N ASP A 149 15.57 -13.10 -5.71
CA ASP A 149 15.01 -14.33 -5.15
C ASP A 149 13.51 -14.50 -5.41
N LEU A 150 12.96 -13.78 -6.40
CA LEU A 150 11.56 -13.91 -6.77
C LEU A 150 11.29 -15.23 -7.50
N GLU A 151 10.18 -15.86 -7.15
CA GLU A 151 9.63 -17.01 -7.86
C GLU A 151 8.90 -16.57 -9.13
N THR A 152 8.76 -17.48 -10.10
CA THR A 152 7.90 -17.20 -11.25
C THR A 152 6.44 -17.26 -10.83
N LYS A 153 5.70 -16.17 -11.04
CA LYS A 153 4.23 -16.13 -10.89
C LYS A 153 3.63 -15.38 -12.08
N GLU A 154 2.72 -16.04 -12.77
CA GLU A 154 2.09 -15.51 -13.98
C GLU A 154 0.80 -14.80 -13.59
N HIS A 155 0.73 -13.49 -13.88
CA HIS A 155 -0.44 -12.64 -13.60
C HIS A 155 -0.85 -12.54 -12.11
N GLU A 156 0.11 -12.65 -11.18
CA GLU A 156 -0.16 -12.53 -9.75
C GLU A 156 0.54 -11.33 -9.10
N TYR A 157 1.69 -10.89 -9.63
CA TYR A 157 2.46 -9.82 -9.00
C TYR A 157 1.74 -8.48 -9.11
N ILE A 158 1.83 -7.68 -8.06
CA ILE A 158 1.28 -6.33 -8.01
C ILE A 158 2.31 -5.35 -7.46
N ILE A 159 2.32 -4.14 -7.99
CA ILE A 159 3.05 -3.01 -7.42
C ILE A 159 2.05 -2.13 -6.68
N VAL A 160 2.36 -1.78 -5.45
CA VAL A 160 1.62 -0.78 -4.68
C VAL A 160 2.48 0.46 -4.52
N VAL A 161 1.98 1.58 -5.00
CA VAL A 161 2.56 2.90 -4.71
C VAL A 161 1.79 3.48 -3.53
N MET A 162 2.47 3.61 -2.40
CA MET A 162 1.95 4.13 -1.15
C MET A 162 2.16 5.64 -1.09
N GLY A 163 1.08 6.42 -0.98
CA GLY A 163 1.13 7.78 -0.46
C GLY A 163 0.73 7.77 1.01
N ASP A 164 -0.43 8.36 1.31
CA ASP A 164 -1.12 8.19 2.59
C ASP A 164 -2.13 7.01 2.55
N SER A 165 -2.59 6.64 1.34
CA SER A 165 -3.25 5.38 0.98
C SER A 165 -2.51 4.73 -0.20
N GLY A 166 -2.58 3.39 -0.32
CA GLY A 166 -1.89 2.63 -1.36
C GLY A 166 -2.78 2.33 -2.55
N ASN A 167 -2.24 2.43 -3.78
CA ASN A 167 -2.92 1.93 -4.97
C ASN A 167 -2.14 0.78 -5.62
N ALA A 168 -2.82 -0.32 -5.90
CA ALA A 168 -2.25 -1.47 -6.58
C ALA A 168 -2.34 -1.33 -8.11
N SER A 169 -1.33 -1.83 -8.81
CA SER A 169 -1.35 -2.04 -10.25
C SER A 169 -2.32 -3.17 -10.64
N GLU A 170 -2.60 -3.29 -11.94
CA GLU A 170 -3.10 -4.56 -12.47
C GLU A 170 -2.08 -5.69 -12.18
N PRO A 171 -2.55 -6.94 -11.97
CA PRO A 171 -1.66 -8.09 -11.81
C PRO A 171 -0.83 -8.34 -13.07
N PHE A 172 0.46 -8.64 -12.89
CA PHE A 172 1.42 -8.85 -13.98
C PHE A 172 2.36 -10.01 -13.68
N THR A 173 3.25 -10.33 -14.63
CA THR A 173 4.12 -11.50 -14.55
C THR A 173 5.57 -11.10 -14.25
N ILE A 174 6.17 -11.79 -13.27
CA ILE A 174 7.62 -11.77 -13.06
C ILE A 174 8.12 -13.21 -13.19
N TYR A 175 9.16 -13.39 -13.98
CA TYR A 175 9.90 -14.63 -14.09
C TYR A 175 11.08 -14.63 -13.13
N SER A 176 11.32 -15.78 -12.50
CA SER A 176 12.52 -16.03 -11.70
C SER A 176 13.78 -15.95 -12.56
N LYS A 177 14.95 -15.75 -11.94
CA LYS A 177 16.23 -15.83 -12.65
C LYS A 177 16.46 -17.20 -13.30
N ALA A 178 15.98 -18.27 -12.67
CA ALA A 178 16.11 -19.64 -13.19
C ALA A 178 15.30 -19.82 -14.49
N ASP A 179 14.16 -19.14 -14.60
CA ASP A 179 13.26 -19.21 -15.76
C ASP A 179 13.58 -18.19 -16.85
N LYS A 180 14.80 -17.63 -16.86
CA LYS A 180 15.24 -16.65 -17.86
C LYS A 180 15.03 -17.12 -19.30
N GLN A 181 15.16 -18.42 -19.59
CA GLN A 181 14.91 -18.95 -20.93
C GLN A 181 13.44 -18.83 -21.35
N LYS A 182 12.51 -19.16 -20.45
CA LYS A 182 11.07 -18.97 -20.66
C LYS A 182 10.74 -17.47 -20.84
N TRP A 183 11.42 -16.61 -20.08
CA TRP A 183 11.31 -15.16 -20.26
C TRP A 183 11.78 -14.70 -21.65
N LEU A 184 12.93 -15.18 -22.12
CA LEU A 184 13.45 -14.85 -23.46
C LEU A 184 12.55 -15.36 -24.59
N GLU A 185 11.88 -16.48 -24.38
CA GLU A 185 10.95 -17.03 -25.37
C GLU A 185 9.70 -16.16 -25.54
N HIS A 186 9.10 -15.65 -24.45
CA HIS A 186 7.91 -14.79 -24.57
C HIS A 186 8.21 -13.46 -25.29
N LEU A 187 9.45 -12.97 -25.20
CA LEU A 187 9.88 -11.73 -25.85
C LEU A 187 10.00 -11.86 -27.37
N LYS A 188 10.06 -13.10 -27.89
CA LYS A 188 10.19 -13.31 -29.32
C LYS A 188 8.91 -12.84 -30.01
N PRO A 189 9.01 -12.03 -31.09
CA PRO A 189 7.84 -11.65 -31.86
C PRO A 189 7.16 -12.89 -32.41
N LYS A 190 5.84 -12.97 -32.26
CA LYS A 190 5.04 -14.08 -32.80
C LYS A 190 5.29 -14.18 -34.31
N PRO A 191 5.58 -15.36 -34.88
CA PRO A 191 5.79 -15.53 -36.31
C PRO A 191 4.57 -14.99 -37.07
N GLY A 192 4.77 -13.94 -37.88
CA GLY A 192 3.70 -13.26 -38.64
C GLY A 192 3.32 -11.86 -38.14
N ALA A 193 3.87 -11.37 -37.02
CA ALA A 193 3.70 -9.97 -36.62
C ALA A 193 4.60 -9.06 -37.47
N LYS A 194 4.01 -8.32 -38.43
CA LYS A 194 4.71 -7.34 -39.26
C LYS A 194 5.36 -6.29 -38.35
N ALA A 195 6.69 -6.21 -38.35
CA ALA A 195 7.44 -5.28 -37.53
C ALA A 195 7.14 -3.82 -37.92
N THR A 196 6.36 -3.11 -37.10
CA THR A 196 6.35 -1.64 -37.11
C THR A 196 7.50 -1.16 -36.24
N ALA A 197 8.66 -0.97 -36.87
CA ALA A 197 9.83 -0.40 -36.22
C ALA A 197 9.53 1.03 -35.74
N LYS A 198 9.36 1.21 -34.42
CA LYS A 198 9.40 2.53 -33.79
C LYS A 198 10.87 2.83 -33.47
N SER A 199 11.40 3.78 -34.23
CA SER A 199 12.75 4.33 -34.22
C SER A 199 13.41 4.33 -32.83
N ALA A 200 14.48 3.54 -32.69
CA ALA A 200 15.45 3.70 -31.62
C ALA A 200 16.47 4.75 -32.07
N SER A 201 16.56 5.85 -31.31
CA SER A 201 17.54 6.90 -31.50
C SER A 201 18.94 6.36 -31.15
N THR A 202 19.76 6.13 -32.18
CA THR A 202 21.19 5.90 -32.02
C THR A 202 21.86 7.20 -31.57
N SER A 203 22.28 7.28 -30.31
CA SER A 203 23.23 8.27 -29.84
C SER A 203 24.63 7.89 -30.33
N THR A 204 25.07 8.54 -31.40
CA THR A 204 26.45 8.47 -31.88
C THR A 204 27.39 9.06 -30.84
N ALA A 205 28.11 8.19 -30.12
CA ALA A 205 29.27 8.57 -29.33
C ALA A 205 30.40 8.97 -30.29
N LYS A 206 30.73 10.26 -30.31
CA LYS A 206 31.87 10.83 -31.04
C LYS A 206 33.16 10.48 -30.31
N ALA A 207 33.83 9.40 -30.72
CA ALA A 207 35.21 9.12 -30.35
C ALA A 207 36.12 10.09 -31.12
N GLY A 208 36.74 11.04 -30.41
CA GLY A 208 37.81 11.87 -30.93
C GLY A 208 39.15 11.22 -30.65
N ALA A 209 39.82 10.72 -31.69
CA ALA A 209 41.26 10.49 -31.69
C ALA A 209 41.78 10.40 -33.13
N GLY A 210 42.67 11.34 -33.47
CA GLY A 210 43.76 11.15 -34.44
C GLY A 210 43.42 11.16 -35.93
N PHE A 211 43.67 12.29 -36.60
CA PHE A 211 44.26 12.25 -37.94
C PHE A 211 45.16 13.46 -38.18
N ASP A 212 46.29 13.18 -38.80
CA ASP A 212 47.51 13.98 -38.88
C ASP A 212 47.45 15.17 -39.85
N GLY A 213 48.38 16.11 -39.61
CA GLY A 213 49.13 16.75 -40.69
C GLY A 213 48.91 18.26 -40.87
N VAL A 214 49.89 19.05 -40.45
CA VAL A 214 50.50 20.11 -41.29
C VAL A 214 51.94 20.32 -40.83
N PHE A 215 52.90 19.77 -41.58
CA PHE A 215 54.26 20.30 -41.62
C PHE A 215 54.26 21.47 -42.60
N SER A 216 54.61 22.67 -42.14
CA SER A 216 55.08 23.74 -43.03
C SER A 216 56.34 24.35 -42.45
N LYS A 217 57.42 24.16 -43.20
CA LYS A 217 58.70 24.87 -43.13
C LYS A 217 58.47 26.38 -43.18
N ILE A 218 59.12 27.15 -42.32
CA ILE A 218 59.71 28.45 -42.70
C ILE A 218 61.07 28.56 -42.01
N ALA A 219 62.08 28.83 -42.82
CA ALA A 219 63.46 29.10 -42.45
C ALA A 219 63.64 30.57 -42.06
N ALA A 220 64.52 30.83 -41.09
CA ALA A 220 65.50 31.92 -41.05
C ALA A 220 66.39 31.70 -39.82
#